data_AF-A0A1S6HKP8-F1
#
_entry.id   AF-A0A1S6HKP8-F1
#
_cell.length_a   1.000
_cell.length_b   1.000
_cell.length_c   1.000
_cell.angle_alpha   90.00
_cell.angle_beta   90.00
_cell.angle_gamma   90.00
#
_symmetry.space_group_name_H-M   'P 1'
#
loop_
_entity.id
_entity.type
_entity.pdbx_description
1 polymer ?
#
loop_
_entity_poly.entity_id
_entity_poly.type
_entity_poly.pdbx_seq_one_letter_code
_entity_poly.pdbx_strand_id
1 'polypeptide(L)'
;MLQALNYALVDKRYNDETDNVWFILMPKTISLPKEKKLTVLCRIEPGCLGPDGLDYIADFCRFANQELKQVDANFIIWLPLPRYDKSLPEMQYSVNQKQLSHDKAAQYLDHFKSDLDDFEEHFHDKLSLLIDEFLANKKA
;
A
#
# COMPACT_ATOMS: atom_id res chain seq x y z
N MET A 1 -6.05 -28.48 -13.64
CA MET A 1 -5.55 -27.32 -12.87
C MET A 1 -6.63 -26.25 -12.86
N LEU A 2 -7.71 -26.51 -12.12
CA LEU A 2 -8.88 -25.65 -11.87
C LEU A 2 -9.80 -26.46 -10.95
N GLN A 3 -9.53 -26.43 -9.65
CA GLN A 3 -10.41 -27.00 -8.62
C GLN A 3 -9.99 -26.45 -7.26
N ALA A 4 -10.55 -25.30 -6.90
CA ALA A 4 -10.85 -24.89 -5.53
C ALA A 4 -11.48 -23.51 -5.59
N LEU A 5 -12.43 -23.27 -4.67
CA LEU A 5 -13.15 -22.02 -4.41
C LEU A 5 -14.53 -21.94 -5.07
N ASN A 6 -15.39 -22.83 -4.58
CA ASN A 6 -16.84 -22.67 -4.62
C ASN A 6 -17.32 -22.77 -3.16
N TYR A 7 -17.40 -21.65 -2.45
CA TYR A 7 -18.01 -21.47 -1.13
C TYR A 7 -18.33 -19.97 -0.99
N ALA A 8 -19.48 -19.48 -0.55
CA ALA A 8 -20.83 -19.99 -0.42
C ALA A 8 -21.70 -18.70 -0.31
N LEU A 9 -22.72 -18.56 -1.14
CA LEU A 9 -23.80 -17.58 -0.93
C LEU A 9 -24.96 -18.32 -0.27
N VAL A 10 -25.09 -18.21 1.05
CA VAL A 10 -26.33 -18.52 1.76
C VAL A 10 -26.55 -17.43 2.81
N ASP A 11 -27.62 -16.68 2.60
CA ASP A 11 -28.18 -15.68 3.49
C ASP A 11 -29.28 -16.30 4.39
N LYS A 12 -29.26 -15.97 5.69
CA LYS A 12 -30.39 -15.73 6.63
C LYS A 12 -30.20 -16.31 8.05
N ARG A 13 -30.16 -15.36 9.01
CA ARG A 13 -30.66 -15.38 10.41
C ARG A 13 -30.54 -16.68 11.22
N TYR A 14 -29.64 -16.72 12.20
CA TYR A 14 -29.87 -17.44 13.47
C TYR A 14 -28.96 -16.91 14.61
N ASN A 15 -29.48 -17.00 15.83
CA ASN A 15 -29.02 -16.39 17.08
C ASN A 15 -28.13 -17.36 17.90
N ASP A 16 -27.23 -16.78 18.71
CA ASP A 16 -26.69 -17.29 19.99
C ASP A 16 -25.55 -18.35 20.05
N GLU A 17 -24.57 -18.01 20.91
CA GLU A 17 -23.64 -18.88 21.67
C GLU A 17 -22.53 -19.72 21.00
N THR A 18 -21.87 -19.26 19.93
CA THR A 18 -20.60 -19.87 19.45
C THR A 18 -19.54 -18.86 18.98
N ASP A 19 -19.24 -17.84 19.80
CA ASP A 19 -18.31 -16.75 19.44
C ASP A 19 -16.80 -17.11 19.47
N ASN A 20 -16.41 -18.38 19.52
CA ASN A 20 -14.98 -18.76 19.58
C ASN A 20 -14.49 -19.67 18.45
N VAL A 21 -15.32 -20.01 17.47
CA VAL A 21 -14.91 -20.80 16.29
C VAL A 21 -14.68 -19.96 15.03
N TRP A 22 -15.32 -18.79 14.93
CA TRP A 22 -15.15 -17.89 13.77
C TRP A 22 -13.75 -17.25 13.71
N PHE A 23 -13.07 -17.07 14.85
CA PHE A 23 -11.67 -16.62 14.89
C PHE A 23 -10.68 -17.68 14.40
N ILE A 24 -11.03 -18.98 14.43
CA ILE A 24 -10.13 -20.10 14.08
C ILE A 24 -10.14 -20.36 12.56
N LEU A 25 -11.15 -19.89 11.83
CA LEU A 25 -11.35 -20.14 10.40
C LEU A 25 -11.12 -18.93 9.49
N MET A 26 -10.71 -17.78 10.03
CA MET A 26 -10.13 -16.74 9.19
C MET A 26 -8.78 -17.25 8.66
N PRO A 27 -8.58 -17.36 7.33
CA PRO A 27 -7.25 -17.64 6.81
C PRO A 27 -6.33 -16.53 7.32
N LYS A 28 -5.37 -16.91 8.16
CA LYS A 28 -4.18 -16.12 8.46
C LYS A 28 -3.75 -15.49 7.15
N THR A 29 -3.83 -14.18 7.01
CA THR A 29 -3.67 -13.49 5.72
C THR A 29 -2.37 -13.97 5.08
N ILE A 30 -2.49 -14.79 4.03
CA ILE A 30 -1.33 -15.39 3.38
C ILE A 30 -0.67 -14.25 2.62
N SER A 31 0.49 -13.80 3.11
CA SER A 31 1.32 -12.84 2.38
C SER A 31 1.60 -13.43 0.99
N LEU A 32 1.32 -12.66 -0.05
CA LEU A 32 1.58 -13.09 -1.42
C LEU A 32 3.09 -13.33 -1.62
N PRO A 33 3.48 -14.25 -2.52
CA PRO A 33 4.82 -14.27 -3.07
C PRO A 33 5.18 -12.89 -3.65
N LYS A 34 6.46 -12.50 -3.56
CA LYS A 34 6.93 -11.16 -3.94
C LYS A 34 6.53 -10.78 -5.37
N GLU A 35 6.65 -11.71 -6.29
CA GLU A 35 6.32 -11.55 -7.71
C GLU A 35 4.81 -11.35 -7.97
N LYS A 36 3.95 -11.66 -7.00
CA LYS A 36 2.51 -11.44 -7.09
C LYS A 36 2.06 -10.15 -6.39
N LYS A 37 2.92 -9.50 -5.60
CA LYS A 37 2.58 -8.24 -4.94
C LYS A 37 2.54 -7.09 -5.94
N LEU A 38 1.64 -6.15 -5.71
CA LEU A 38 1.62 -4.87 -6.40
C LEU A 38 2.77 -4.02 -5.85
N THR A 39 3.70 -3.68 -6.72
CA THR A 39 4.75 -2.72 -6.44
C THR A 39 4.26 -1.34 -6.84
N VAL A 40 4.25 -0.41 -5.89
CA VAL A 40 3.83 0.97 -6.10
C VAL A 40 5.05 1.87 -5.97
N LEU A 41 5.46 2.46 -7.08
CA LEU A 41 6.47 3.51 -7.11
C LEU A 41 5.78 4.85 -6.83
N CYS A 42 6.08 5.43 -5.67
CA CYS A 42 5.53 6.72 -5.24
C CYS A 42 6.63 7.78 -5.31
N ARG A 43 6.43 8.80 -6.14
CA ARG A 43 7.37 9.92 -6.29
C ARG A 43 6.93 11.09 -5.42
N ILE A 44 7.76 11.47 -4.47
CA ILE A 44 7.45 12.51 -3.48
C ILE A 44 8.19 13.79 -3.85
N GLU A 45 7.45 14.90 -3.93
CA GLU A 45 8.06 16.20 -4.23
C GLU A 45 8.88 16.71 -3.04
N PRO A 46 10.08 17.30 -3.29
CA PRO A 46 10.85 17.98 -2.25
C PRO A 46 10.02 19.05 -1.52
N GLY A 47 9.12 19.73 -2.23
CA GLY A 47 8.26 20.78 -1.65
C GLY A 47 7.37 20.31 -0.51
N CYS A 48 7.06 19.01 -0.40
CA CYS A 48 6.30 18.43 0.72
C CYS A 48 7.05 18.55 2.06
N LEU A 49 8.37 18.75 2.03
CA LEU A 49 9.22 18.88 3.22
C LEU A 49 9.53 20.35 3.57
N GLY A 50 8.89 21.31 2.90
CA GLY A 50 9.10 22.74 3.11
C GLY A 50 10.25 23.35 2.28
N PRO A 51 10.71 24.57 2.61
CA PRO A 51 11.67 25.34 1.80
C PRO A 51 13.00 24.63 1.54
N ASP A 52 13.52 23.92 2.55
CA ASP A 52 14.78 23.16 2.47
C ASP A 52 14.59 21.73 1.97
N GLY A 53 13.39 21.41 1.44
CA GLY A 53 13.03 20.04 1.10
C GLY A 53 13.92 19.38 0.05
N LEU A 54 14.59 20.17 -0.80
CA LEU A 54 15.60 19.66 -1.75
C LEU A 54 16.79 18.99 -1.05
N ASP A 55 17.20 19.50 0.10
CA ASP A 55 18.32 18.95 0.87
C ASP A 55 17.91 17.67 1.62
N TYR A 56 16.62 17.53 1.91
CA TYR A 56 16.11 16.46 2.78
C TYR A 56 15.41 15.32 2.05
N ILE A 57 14.95 15.53 0.81
CA ILE A 57 14.10 14.55 0.12
C ILE A 57 14.75 13.17 -0.02
N ALA A 58 16.06 13.13 -0.28
CA ALA A 58 16.77 11.86 -0.41
C ALA A 58 16.86 11.10 0.92
N ASP A 59 17.07 11.80 2.03
CA ASP A 59 17.08 11.23 3.39
C ASP A 59 15.68 10.76 3.78
N PHE A 60 14.68 11.59 3.50
CA PHE A 60 13.28 11.29 3.79
C PHE A 60 12.81 10.03 3.06
N CYS A 61 13.09 9.88 1.75
CA CYS A 61 12.68 8.67 1.03
C CYS A 61 13.37 7.41 1.56
N ARG A 62 14.61 7.49 2.09
CA ARG A 62 15.26 6.34 2.74
C ARG A 62 14.57 5.97 4.05
N PHE A 63 14.23 6.96 4.87
CA PHE A 63 13.44 6.79 6.09
C PHE A 63 12.07 6.18 5.78
N ALA A 64 11.29 6.81 4.88
CA ALA A 64 9.97 6.35 4.48
C ALA A 64 10.00 4.93 3.90
N ASN A 65 11.04 4.55 3.16
CA ASN A 65 11.18 3.18 2.66
C ASN A 65 11.31 2.15 3.80
N GLN A 66 11.93 2.50 4.92
CA GLN A 66 12.02 1.60 6.08
C GLN A 66 10.66 1.43 6.75
N GLU A 67 9.95 2.54 6.97
CA GLU A 67 8.64 2.54 7.64
C GLU A 67 7.54 1.85 6.81
N LEU A 68 7.52 2.09 5.50
CA LEU A 68 6.50 1.54 4.60
C LEU A 68 6.63 0.02 4.36
N LYS A 69 7.74 -0.62 4.77
CA LYS A 69 7.91 -2.09 4.59
C LYS A 69 6.85 -2.93 5.28
N GLN A 70 6.24 -2.40 6.34
CA GLN A 70 5.21 -3.11 7.11
C GLN A 70 3.79 -2.72 6.70
N VAL A 71 3.62 -1.62 5.96
CA VAL A 71 2.32 -1.13 5.50
C VAL A 71 1.85 -1.99 4.33
N ASP A 72 0.68 -2.62 4.49
CA ASP A 72 0.05 -3.52 3.51
C ASP A 72 0.96 -4.64 2.99
N ALA A 73 1.95 -5.03 3.81
CA ALA A 73 3.04 -5.91 3.41
C ALA A 73 2.58 -7.31 2.95
N ASN A 74 1.31 -7.66 3.13
CA ASN A 74 0.74 -8.89 2.61
C ASN A 74 0.59 -8.88 1.09
N PHE A 75 0.34 -7.73 0.46
CA PHE A 75 0.03 -7.64 -0.97
C PHE A 75 0.66 -6.44 -1.69
N ILE A 76 1.28 -5.51 -0.97
CA ILE A 76 1.93 -4.32 -1.53
C ILE A 76 3.45 -4.34 -1.27
N ILE A 77 4.19 -3.70 -2.19
CA ILE A 77 5.58 -3.28 -2.02
C ILE A 77 5.65 -1.79 -2.34
N TRP A 78 5.78 -0.95 -1.31
CA TRP A 78 5.94 0.49 -1.47
C TRP A 78 7.39 0.86 -1.83
N LEU A 79 7.55 1.69 -2.86
CA LEU A 79 8.84 2.21 -3.31
C LEU A 79 8.80 3.75 -3.38
N PRO A 80 8.99 4.46 -2.26
CA PRO A 80 9.10 5.91 -2.28
C PRO A 80 10.41 6.37 -2.93
N LEU A 81 10.35 7.35 -3.84
CA LEU A 81 11.50 8.01 -4.45
C LEU A 81 11.31 9.53 -4.53
N PRO A 82 12.39 10.33 -4.58
CA PRO A 82 12.28 11.75 -4.85
C PRO A 82 11.69 12.04 -6.23
N ARG A 83 10.82 13.07 -6.32
CA ARG A 83 10.29 13.62 -7.58
C ARG A 83 10.98 14.95 -7.91
N TYR A 84 12.08 14.87 -8.64
CA TYR A 84 12.75 16.07 -9.17
C TYR A 84 12.15 16.53 -10.50
N ASP A 85 11.63 15.59 -11.29
CA ASP A 85 10.98 15.84 -12.57
C ASP A 85 9.46 15.70 -12.41
N LYS A 86 8.75 16.83 -12.47
CA LYS A 86 7.29 16.88 -12.35
C LYS A 86 6.55 16.34 -13.57
N SER A 87 7.25 16.09 -14.69
CA SER A 87 6.63 15.44 -15.86
C SER A 87 6.37 13.95 -15.63
N LEU A 88 7.05 13.33 -14.66
CA LEU A 88 6.81 11.95 -14.27
C LEU A 88 5.56 11.84 -13.39
N PRO A 89 4.78 10.76 -13.52
CA PRO A 89 3.61 10.52 -12.68
C PRO A 89 4.01 10.30 -11.21
N GLU A 90 3.12 10.70 -10.30
CA GLU A 90 3.31 10.54 -8.86
C GLU A 90 3.30 9.07 -8.45
N MET A 91 2.33 8.31 -8.95
CA MET A 91 2.25 6.87 -8.69
C MET A 91 2.40 6.04 -9.96
N GLN A 92 3.08 4.92 -9.83
CA GLN A 92 3.23 3.92 -10.88
C GLN A 92 3.11 2.51 -10.33
N TYR A 93 2.38 1.68 -11.07
CA TYR A 93 1.98 0.35 -10.64
C TYR A 93 2.70 -0.73 -11.44
N SER A 94 3.20 -1.76 -10.76
CA SER A 94 3.75 -2.93 -11.44
C SER A 94 3.56 -4.22 -10.65
N VAL A 95 3.46 -5.35 -11.35
CA VAL A 95 3.49 -6.69 -10.76
C VAL A 95 4.56 -7.48 -11.49
N ASN A 96 5.47 -8.11 -10.74
CA ASN A 96 6.63 -8.82 -11.31
C ASN A 96 7.38 -7.98 -12.37
N GLN A 97 7.68 -6.72 -12.04
CA GLN A 97 8.36 -5.75 -12.93
C GLN A 97 7.60 -5.39 -14.22
N LYS A 98 6.38 -5.88 -14.42
CA LYS A 98 5.53 -5.48 -15.55
C LYS A 98 4.66 -4.30 -15.13
N GLN A 99 4.80 -3.18 -15.84
CA GLN A 99 4.00 -1.99 -15.62
C GLN A 99 2.51 -2.28 -15.85
N LEU A 100 1.66 -1.80 -14.96
CA LEU A 100 0.21 -1.83 -15.09
C LEU A 100 -0.29 -0.45 -15.51
N SER A 101 -1.40 -0.44 -16.27
CA SER A 101 -2.24 0.76 -16.40
C SER A 101 -3.02 0.99 -15.10
N HIS A 102 -3.55 2.19 -14.95
CA HIS A 102 -4.43 2.56 -13.83
C HIS A 102 -5.58 1.55 -13.66
N ASP A 103 -6.33 1.25 -14.73
CA ASP A 103 -7.44 0.29 -14.70
C ASP A 103 -7.04 -1.12 -14.24
N LYS A 104 -5.82 -1.56 -14.57
CA LYS A 104 -5.32 -2.88 -14.14
C LYS A 104 -4.85 -2.88 -12.69
N ALA A 105 -4.36 -1.74 -12.19
CA ALA A 105 -4.06 -1.58 -10.78
C ALA A 105 -5.36 -1.57 -9.94
N ALA A 106 -6.40 -0.86 -10.40
CA ALA A 106 -7.72 -0.89 -9.79
C ALA A 106 -8.28 -2.33 -9.71
N GLN A 107 -8.26 -3.07 -10.83
CA GLN A 107 -8.69 -4.47 -10.85
C GLN A 107 -7.88 -5.38 -9.91
N TYR A 108 -6.59 -5.09 -9.70
CA TYR A 108 -5.77 -5.82 -8.74
C TYR A 108 -6.26 -5.56 -7.31
N LEU A 109 -6.50 -4.29 -6.96
CA LEU A 109 -6.92 -3.85 -5.62
C LEU A 109 -8.35 -4.28 -5.28
N ASP A 110 -9.24 -4.41 -6.27
CA ASP A 110 -10.58 -4.97 -6.11
C ASP A 110 -10.59 -6.36 -5.46
N HIS A 111 -9.54 -7.16 -5.71
CA HIS A 111 -9.38 -8.48 -5.08
C HIS A 111 -9.20 -8.39 -3.56
N PHE A 112 -8.67 -7.26 -3.09
CA PHE A 112 -8.45 -6.92 -1.69
C PHE A 112 -9.53 -6.00 -1.12
N LYS A 113 -10.63 -5.76 -1.88
CA LYS A 113 -11.74 -4.87 -1.48
C LYS A 113 -11.30 -3.44 -1.21
N SER A 114 -10.28 -2.97 -1.94
CA SER A 114 -9.82 -1.59 -1.91
C SER A 114 -10.08 -0.96 -3.26
N ASP A 115 -10.74 0.20 -3.26
CA ASP A 115 -10.74 1.09 -4.42
C ASP A 115 -9.36 1.71 -4.61
N LEU A 116 -9.03 2.12 -5.83
CA LEU A 116 -7.72 2.69 -6.15
C LEU A 116 -7.56 4.11 -5.59
N ASP A 117 -8.60 4.93 -5.61
CA ASP A 117 -8.53 6.31 -5.07
C ASP A 117 -8.37 6.26 -3.55
N ASP A 118 -9.15 5.42 -2.86
CA ASP A 118 -9.03 5.18 -1.41
C ASP A 118 -7.63 4.62 -1.05
N PHE A 119 -7.06 3.78 -1.90
CA PHE A 119 -5.72 3.22 -1.72
C PHE A 119 -4.61 4.27 -1.87
N GLU A 120 -4.73 5.16 -2.86
CA GLU A 120 -3.81 6.28 -3.04
C GLU A 120 -3.92 7.27 -1.87
N GLU A 121 -5.14 7.57 -1.42
CA GLU A 121 -5.39 8.41 -0.24
C GLU A 121 -4.77 7.79 1.03
N HIS A 122 -4.90 6.48 1.24
CA HIS A 122 -4.24 5.77 2.35
C HIS A 122 -2.71 6.01 2.37
N PHE A 123 -2.08 5.99 1.21
CA PHE A 123 -0.66 6.31 1.10
C PHE A 123 -0.38 7.77 1.44
N HIS A 124 -1.19 8.71 0.95
CA HIS A 124 -1.02 10.13 1.22
C HIS A 124 -1.17 10.48 2.71
N ASP A 125 -2.15 9.88 3.40
CA ASP A 125 -2.31 10.00 4.85
C ASP A 125 -1.08 9.48 5.59
N LYS A 126 -0.60 8.28 5.22
CA LYS A 126 0.60 7.72 5.83
C LYS A 126 1.83 8.56 5.55
N LEU A 127 1.95 9.10 4.34
CA LEU A 127 3.05 9.98 3.94
C LEU A 127 3.08 11.24 4.79
N SER A 128 1.93 11.87 5.06
CA SER A 128 1.84 13.06 5.91
C SER A 128 2.40 12.79 7.31
N LEU A 129 2.01 11.67 7.92
CA LEU A 129 2.52 11.27 9.25
C LEU A 129 4.04 11.05 9.25
N LEU A 130 4.57 10.43 8.19
CA LEU A 130 6.01 10.18 8.05
C LEU A 130 6.80 11.49 7.86
N ILE A 131 6.24 12.46 7.15
CA ILE A 131 6.86 13.79 6.99
C ILE A 131 7.01 14.47 8.36
N ASP A 132 5.93 14.50 9.14
CA ASP A 132 5.93 15.11 10.47
C ASP A 132 6.96 14.44 11.40
N GLU A 133 7.00 13.11 11.43
CA GLU A 133 7.96 12.33 12.21
C GLU A 133 9.41 12.62 11.79
N PHE A 134 9.68 12.61 10.49
CA PHE A 134 11.01 12.87 9.96
C PHE A 134 11.51 14.28 10.31
N LEU A 135 10.66 15.30 10.15
CA LEU A 135 11.01 16.68 10.45
C LEU A 135 11.15 16.93 11.96
N ALA A 136 10.36 16.26 12.80
CA ALA A 136 10.51 16.33 14.25
C ALA A 136 11.87 15.77 14.70
N ASN A 137 12.27 14.63 14.15
CA ASN A 137 13.55 13.98 14.49
C ASN A 137 14.79 14.71 13.97
N LYS A 138 14.65 15.58 12.94
CA LYS A 138 15.75 16.42 12.44
C LYS A 138 15.93 17.72 13.23
N LYS A 139 14.90 18.19 13.94
CA LYS A 139 14.94 19.40 14.77
C LYS A 139 15.42 19.13 16.20
N ALA A 140 15.51 17.86 16.60
CA ALA A 140 16.04 17.41 17.89
C ALA A 140 17.56 17.30 17.87
#